data_AF-A0A6L7MN93-F1
#
_entry.id   AF-A0A6L7MN93-F1
#
_cell.length_a   1.000
_cell.length_b   1.000
_cell.length_c   1.000
_cell.angle_alpha   90.00
_cell.angle_beta   90.00
_cell.angle_gamma   90.00
#
_symmetry.space_group_name_H-M   'P 1'
#
loop_
_entity.id
_entity.type
_entity.pdbx_description
1 polymer ?
#
loop_
_entity_poly.entity_id
_entity_poly.type
_entity_poly.pdbx_seq_one_letter_code
_entity_poly.pdbx_strand_id
1 'polypeptide(L)'
;MEIEQAGCLHPSLLASMDESELVALIDGLAVRPRYGAKQGARTLSDASRLVSERFGGDASAIWSDRSPAETEKTLQEIHGLGAGIASMATRILRDDFGCFRGQEAQIDVKPDVHLLRVFRRAGLIDGDSSNEAIRVARRLSPAFPGELDWPAWRIGQQWCHAKAPDCLRCPLTPVCDKRI
;
A
#
# COMPACT_ATOMS: atom_id res chain seq x y z
N MET A 1 13.34 11.36 -32.05
CA MET A 1 13.78 10.82 -30.74
C MET A 1 12.78 9.72 -30.43
N GLU A 2 13.11 8.50 -30.83
CA GLU A 2 12.19 7.36 -30.85
C GLU A 2 12.13 6.72 -29.46
N ILE A 3 10.92 6.68 -28.91
CA ILE A 3 10.55 6.16 -27.59
C ILE A 3 10.46 4.63 -27.69
N GLU A 4 11.59 3.92 -27.76
CA GLU A 4 11.53 2.45 -27.80
C GLU A 4 11.53 1.77 -26.41
N GLN A 5 11.82 2.46 -25.31
CA GLN A 5 11.93 1.80 -24.00
C GLN A 5 11.58 2.74 -22.83
N ALA A 6 10.37 2.67 -22.28
CA ALA A 6 10.08 3.20 -20.93
C ALA A 6 10.74 2.33 -19.83
N GLY A 7 11.93 1.77 -20.10
CA GLY A 7 12.71 0.94 -19.19
C GLY A 7 13.32 1.71 -18.01
N CYS A 8 13.21 3.04 -18.02
CA CYS A 8 13.58 3.90 -16.90
C CYS A 8 12.49 4.96 -16.71
N LEU A 9 11.75 4.86 -15.61
CA LEU A 9 10.80 5.88 -15.13
C LEU A 9 11.59 7.09 -14.60
N HIS A 10 12.18 7.88 -15.50
CA HIS A 10 13.02 9.01 -15.10
C HIS A 10 12.14 10.16 -14.59
N PRO A 11 12.24 10.56 -13.30
CA PRO A 11 11.33 11.54 -12.72
C PRO A 11 11.34 12.88 -13.47
N SER A 12 12.50 13.38 -13.88
CA SER A 12 12.56 14.69 -14.57
C SER A 12 11.91 14.67 -15.95
N LEU A 13 11.95 13.54 -16.66
CA LEU A 13 11.31 13.40 -17.97
C LEU A 13 9.79 13.45 -17.79
N LEU A 14 9.28 12.61 -16.88
CA LEU A 14 7.84 12.54 -16.59
C LEU A 14 7.30 13.84 -15.99
N ALA A 15 8.10 14.56 -15.20
CA ALA A 15 7.74 15.86 -14.64
C ALA A 15 7.62 16.97 -15.71
N SER A 16 8.38 16.84 -16.81
CA SER A 16 8.37 17.79 -17.93
C SER A 16 7.24 17.58 -18.94
N MET A 17 6.63 16.40 -18.94
CA MET A 17 5.50 16.07 -19.82
C MET A 17 4.21 16.77 -19.37
N ASP A 18 3.40 17.17 -20.34
CA ASP A 18 2.06 17.69 -20.08
C ASP A 18 1.03 16.56 -19.81
N GLU A 19 -0.18 16.94 -19.37
CA GLU A 19 -1.24 15.97 -19.06
C GLU A 19 -1.61 15.11 -20.28
N SER A 20 -1.62 15.69 -21.48
CA SER A 20 -2.03 14.98 -22.70
C SER A 20 -0.99 13.93 -23.12
N GLU A 21 0.30 14.25 -22.97
CA GLU A 21 1.41 13.33 -23.23
C GLU A 21 1.40 12.17 -22.24
N LEU A 22 1.19 12.44 -20.95
CA LEU A 22 1.11 11.41 -19.91
C LEU A 22 -0.12 10.51 -20.09
N VAL A 23 -1.26 11.07 -20.50
CA VAL A 23 -2.46 10.28 -20.82
C VAL A 23 -2.20 9.37 -22.01
N ALA A 24 -1.61 9.89 -23.09
CA ALA A 24 -1.27 9.09 -24.27
C ALA A 24 -0.28 7.97 -23.95
N LEU A 25 0.73 8.24 -23.11
CA LEU A 25 1.66 7.23 -22.61
C LEU A 25 0.93 6.09 -21.90
N ILE A 26 -0.01 6.42 -21.02
CA ILE A 26 -0.76 5.43 -20.22
C ILE A 26 -1.75 4.63 -21.07
N ASP A 27 -2.42 5.27 -22.03
CA ASP A 27 -3.34 4.59 -22.95
C ASP A 27 -2.61 3.62 -23.90
N GLY A 28 -1.33 3.89 -24.17
CA GLY A 28 -0.43 3.00 -24.90
C GLY A 28 0.08 1.78 -24.12
N LEU A 29 -0.16 1.69 -22.80
CA LEU A 29 0.27 0.54 -22.00
C LEU A 29 -0.53 -0.71 -22.35
N ALA A 30 0.15 -1.86 -22.40
CA ALA A 30 -0.48 -3.17 -22.60
C ALA A 30 -1.51 -3.50 -21.51
N VAL A 31 -1.25 -3.06 -20.27
CA VAL A 31 -2.18 -3.15 -19.14
C VAL A 31 -2.48 -1.75 -18.64
N ARG A 32 -3.73 -1.33 -18.74
CA ARG A 32 -4.16 0.01 -18.38
C ARG A 32 -4.56 0.12 -16.90
N PRO A 33 -4.36 1.28 -16.25
CA PRO A 33 -4.80 1.49 -14.88
C PRO A 33 -6.31 1.36 -14.73
N ARG A 34 -6.75 0.74 -13.64
CA ARG A 34 -8.16 0.52 -13.31
C ARG A 34 -9.00 1.81 -13.31
N TYR A 35 -8.43 2.92 -12.88
CA TYR A 35 -9.13 4.21 -12.73
C TYR A 35 -8.94 5.16 -13.93
N GLY A 36 -8.46 4.63 -15.06
CA GLY A 36 -8.31 5.35 -16.31
C GLY A 36 -7.02 6.17 -16.40
N ALA A 37 -6.66 6.51 -17.65
CA ALA A 37 -5.40 7.18 -17.97
C ALA A 37 -5.25 8.54 -17.32
N LYS A 38 -6.33 9.33 -17.22
CA LYS A 38 -6.29 10.66 -16.59
C LYS A 38 -5.85 10.63 -15.13
N GLN A 39 -6.37 9.69 -14.34
CA GLN A 39 -5.99 9.57 -12.93
C GLN A 39 -4.57 9.04 -12.77
N GLY A 40 -4.18 8.09 -13.64
CA GLY A 40 -2.79 7.63 -13.69
C GLY A 40 -1.82 8.75 -14.07
N ALA A 41 -2.16 9.58 -15.05
CA ALA A 41 -1.34 10.70 -15.53
C ALA A 41 -1.11 11.71 -14.42
N ARG A 42 -2.17 12.06 -13.67
CA ARG A 42 -2.05 12.93 -12.50
C ARG A 42 -1.16 12.33 -11.42
N THR A 43 -1.33 11.04 -11.12
CA THR A 43 -0.48 10.32 -10.14
C THR A 43 0.99 10.34 -10.55
N LEU A 44 1.28 10.04 -11.83
CA LEU A 44 2.65 10.07 -12.36
C LEU A 44 3.23 11.48 -12.33
N SER A 45 2.45 12.49 -12.72
CA SER A 45 2.90 13.89 -12.71
C SER A 45 3.26 14.34 -11.30
N ASP A 46 2.36 14.11 -10.32
CA ASP A 46 2.59 14.48 -8.92
C ASP A 46 3.82 13.76 -8.34
N ALA A 47 3.94 12.45 -8.54
CA ALA A 47 5.08 11.66 -8.08
C ALA A 47 6.40 12.15 -8.71
N SER A 48 6.39 12.42 -10.01
CA SER A 48 7.58 12.82 -10.76
C SER A 48 8.05 14.23 -10.38
N ARG A 49 7.12 15.16 -10.19
CA ARG A 49 7.41 16.52 -9.69
C ARG A 49 7.92 16.48 -8.26
N LEU A 50 7.25 15.72 -7.37
CA LEU A 50 7.69 15.54 -6.00
C LEU A 50 9.16 15.09 -5.95
N VAL A 51 9.50 14.02 -6.67
CA VAL A 51 10.86 13.49 -6.70
C VAL A 51 11.85 14.47 -7.33
N SER A 52 11.50 15.08 -8.47
CA SER A 52 12.42 15.97 -9.19
C SER A 52 12.69 17.28 -8.46
N GLU A 53 11.65 17.92 -7.95
CA GLU A 53 11.70 19.28 -7.41
C GLU A 53 12.11 19.30 -5.93
N ARG A 54 11.66 18.34 -5.13
CA ARG A 54 11.92 18.31 -3.67
C ARG A 54 13.00 17.34 -3.24
N PHE A 55 13.26 16.31 -4.04
CA PHE A 55 14.21 15.25 -3.70
C PHE A 55 15.34 15.13 -4.72
N GLY A 56 15.53 16.15 -5.57
CA GLY A 56 16.67 16.22 -6.49
C GLY A 56 16.75 15.08 -7.51
N GLY A 57 15.62 14.44 -7.83
CA GLY A 57 15.56 13.28 -8.70
C GLY A 57 15.78 11.93 -8.01
N ASP A 58 16.11 11.92 -6.71
CA ASP A 58 16.31 10.70 -5.92
C ASP A 58 15.07 10.33 -5.11
N ALA A 59 14.30 9.36 -5.61
CA ALA A 59 13.11 8.88 -4.90
C ALA A 59 13.45 8.30 -3.51
N SER A 60 14.66 7.76 -3.32
CA SER A 60 15.03 7.14 -2.05
C SER A 60 15.10 8.13 -0.90
N ALA A 61 15.30 9.43 -1.19
CA ALA A 61 15.27 10.49 -0.20
C ALA A 61 13.87 10.73 0.42
N ILE A 62 12.81 10.11 -0.13
CA ILE A 62 11.47 10.11 0.48
C ILE A 62 11.44 9.30 1.78
N TRP A 63 12.26 8.24 1.88
CA TRP A 63 12.28 7.32 3.04
C TRP A 63 13.65 7.20 3.73
N SER A 64 14.74 7.60 3.07
CA SER A 64 16.08 7.58 3.65
C SER A 64 16.15 8.56 4.83
N ASP A 65 16.64 8.07 5.97
CA ASP A 65 16.75 8.80 7.24
C ASP A 65 15.45 9.45 7.74
N ARG A 66 14.30 8.86 7.39
CA ARG A 66 12.96 9.30 7.80
C ARG A 66 12.21 8.19 8.53
N SER A 67 11.28 8.57 9.39
CA SER A 67 10.36 7.61 10.01
C SER A 67 9.32 7.08 9.01
N PRO A 68 8.68 5.93 9.29
CA PRO A 68 7.53 5.47 8.51
C PRO A 68 6.42 6.53 8.40
N ALA A 69 6.09 7.21 9.50
CA ALA A 69 5.04 8.23 9.51
C ALA A 69 5.35 9.44 8.61
N GLU A 70 6.61 9.90 8.60
CA GLU A 70 7.04 11.00 7.71
C GLU A 70 7.05 10.57 6.24
N THR A 71 7.45 9.33 5.96
CA THR A 71 7.40 8.73 4.64
C THR A 71 5.95 8.67 4.14
N GLU A 72 5.03 8.15 4.96
CA GLU A 72 3.61 8.06 4.61
C GLU A 72 2.98 9.42 4.38
N LYS A 73 3.30 10.41 5.21
CA LYS A 73 2.81 11.78 5.04
C LYS A 73 3.25 12.36 3.70
N THR A 74 4.51 12.13 3.32
CA THR A 74 5.07 12.59 2.04
C THR A 74 4.39 11.89 0.86
N LEU A 75 4.19 10.57 0.94
CA LEU A 75 3.52 9.80 -0.11
C LEU A 75 2.05 10.23 -0.32
N GLN A 76 1.37 10.62 0.77
CA GLN A 76 -0.02 11.10 0.72
C GLN A 76 -0.18 12.46 0.02
N GLU A 77 0.91 13.16 -0.27
CA GLU A 77 0.87 14.37 -1.11
C GLU A 77 0.66 14.05 -2.59
N ILE A 78 0.94 12.81 -3.02
CA ILE A 78 0.75 12.35 -4.39
C ILE A 78 -0.72 11.98 -4.60
N HIS A 79 -1.33 12.50 -5.66
CA HIS A 79 -2.71 12.13 -6.01
C HIS A 79 -2.89 10.62 -6.09
N GLY A 80 -3.92 10.12 -5.41
CA GLY A 80 -4.26 8.70 -5.38
C GLY A 80 -3.56 7.88 -4.30
N LEU A 81 -2.48 8.36 -3.68
CA LEU A 81 -1.72 7.64 -2.64
C LEU A 81 -2.27 7.93 -1.22
N GLY A 82 -3.56 7.70 -1.00
CA GLY A 82 -4.16 7.87 0.34
C GLY A 82 -3.52 6.96 1.41
N ALA A 83 -3.89 7.16 2.68
CA ALA A 83 -3.29 6.50 3.84
C ALA A 83 -3.05 4.98 3.67
N GLY A 84 -4.00 4.25 3.08
CA GLY A 84 -3.84 2.82 2.87
C GLY A 84 -2.81 2.42 1.80
N ILE A 85 -2.53 3.25 0.80
CA ILE A 85 -1.44 2.99 -0.16
C ILE A 85 -0.11 3.40 0.44
N ALA A 86 -0.07 4.53 1.16
CA ALA A 86 1.12 5.00 1.86
C ALA A 86 1.62 3.96 2.89
N SER A 87 0.74 3.41 3.73
CA SER A 87 1.08 2.35 4.69
C SER A 87 1.53 1.05 4.01
N MET A 88 0.98 0.70 2.84
CA MET A 88 1.46 -0.43 2.07
C MET A 88 2.88 -0.18 1.50
N ALA A 89 3.18 1.05 1.11
CA ALA A 89 4.50 1.41 0.61
C ALA A 89 5.57 1.29 1.71
N THR A 90 5.30 1.76 2.94
CA THR A 90 6.24 1.60 4.06
C THR A 90 6.45 0.14 4.44
N ARG A 91 5.38 -0.67 4.39
CA ARG A 91 5.45 -2.12 4.55
C ARG A 91 6.37 -2.78 3.50
N ILE A 92 6.20 -2.45 2.22
CA ILE A 92 7.03 -2.98 1.12
C ILE A 92 8.50 -2.53 1.27
N LEU A 93 8.73 -1.27 1.60
CA LEU A 93 10.08 -0.74 1.86
C LEU A 93 10.78 -1.49 3.01
N ARG A 94 10.04 -1.83 4.07
CA ARG A 94 10.56 -2.70 5.14
C ARG A 94 10.88 -4.09 4.57
N ASP A 95 9.88 -4.76 4.01
CA ASP A 95 9.96 -6.20 3.72
C ASP A 95 10.96 -6.52 2.60
N ASP A 96 10.98 -5.71 1.53
CA ASP A 96 11.76 -5.98 0.33
C ASP A 96 13.11 -5.24 0.30
N PHE A 97 13.20 -4.08 0.96
CA PHE A 97 14.39 -3.21 0.92
C PHE A 97 15.08 -3.06 2.28
N GLY A 98 14.52 -3.60 3.36
CA GLY A 98 15.10 -3.54 4.69
C GLY A 98 15.14 -2.13 5.28
N CYS A 99 14.28 -1.22 4.81
CA CYS A 99 14.12 0.11 5.41
C CYS A 99 13.49 0.03 6.80
N PHE A 100 13.61 1.12 7.57
CA PHE A 100 12.96 1.28 8.88
C PHE A 100 13.35 0.26 9.96
N ARG A 101 14.55 -0.34 9.89
CA ARG A 101 15.04 -1.25 10.93
C ARG A 101 15.11 -0.55 12.28
N GLY A 102 14.55 -1.18 13.31
CA GLY A 102 14.41 -0.60 14.65
C GLY A 102 13.24 0.38 14.79
N GLN A 103 12.44 0.58 13.73
CA GLN A 103 11.27 1.46 13.70
C GLN A 103 9.99 0.72 13.28
N GLU A 104 10.02 -0.62 13.21
CA GLU A 104 8.92 -1.46 12.71
C GLU A 104 7.64 -1.29 13.53
N ALA A 105 7.74 -0.93 14.80
CA ALA A 105 6.59 -0.65 15.68
C ALA A 105 5.73 0.54 15.20
N GLN A 106 6.26 1.38 14.30
CA GLN A 106 5.55 2.50 13.70
C GLN A 106 4.84 2.13 12.38
N ILE A 107 5.07 0.93 11.83
CA ILE A 107 4.43 0.47 10.61
C ILE A 107 3.16 -0.27 11.01
N ASP A 108 2.01 0.34 10.71
CA ASP A 108 0.71 -0.25 10.98
C ASP A 108 0.25 -1.22 9.89
N VAL A 109 -0.74 -2.04 10.26
CA VAL A 109 -1.55 -2.77 9.29
C VAL A 109 -2.30 -1.82 8.37
N LYS A 110 -2.50 -2.23 7.11
CA LYS A 110 -3.46 -1.63 6.18
C LYS A 110 -4.83 -2.32 6.38
N PRO A 111 -5.83 -1.63 6.98
CA PRO A 111 -7.16 -2.19 7.20
C PRO A 111 -7.96 -2.26 5.89
N ASP A 112 -7.65 -3.25 5.06
CA ASP A 112 -8.37 -3.56 3.83
C ASP A 112 -9.58 -4.49 4.09
N VAL A 113 -10.32 -4.81 3.01
CA VAL A 113 -11.50 -5.66 3.09
C VAL A 113 -11.20 -7.09 3.57
N HIS A 114 -9.98 -7.59 3.37
CA HIS A 114 -9.57 -8.92 3.83
C HIS A 114 -9.22 -8.89 5.30
N LEU A 115 -8.39 -7.93 5.73
CA LEU A 115 -7.98 -7.77 7.12
C LEU A 115 -9.18 -7.54 8.02
N LEU A 116 -10.04 -6.57 7.70
CA LEU A 116 -11.24 -6.27 8.50
C LEU A 116 -12.15 -7.49 8.63
N ARG A 117 -12.41 -8.21 7.52
CA ARG A 117 -13.23 -9.42 7.54
C ARG A 117 -12.62 -10.54 8.38
N VAL A 118 -11.31 -10.76 8.27
CA VAL A 118 -10.60 -11.79 9.03
C VAL A 118 -10.59 -11.44 10.51
N PHE A 119 -10.24 -10.20 10.87
CA PHE A 119 -10.21 -9.75 12.26
C PHE A 119 -11.59 -9.84 12.90
N ARG A 120 -12.64 -9.37 12.21
CA ARG A 120 -14.02 -9.44 12.70
C ARG A 120 -14.47 -10.87 12.92
N ARG A 121 -14.30 -11.75 11.92
CA ARG A 121 -14.72 -13.16 12.01
C ARG A 121 -13.93 -13.94 13.05
N ALA A 122 -12.66 -13.60 13.25
CA ALA A 122 -11.82 -14.19 14.30
C ALA A 122 -12.15 -13.66 15.71
N GLY A 123 -13.04 -12.67 15.85
CA GLY A 123 -13.41 -12.09 17.14
C GLY A 123 -12.41 -11.07 17.68
N LEU A 124 -11.51 -10.57 16.83
CA LEU A 124 -10.50 -9.58 17.21
C LEU A 124 -11.03 -8.15 17.25
N ILE A 125 -12.09 -7.87 16.49
CA ILE A 125 -12.81 -6.60 16.43
C ILE A 125 -14.32 -6.88 16.31
N ASP A 126 -15.15 -5.95 16.79
CA ASP A 126 -16.62 -6.12 16.80
C ASP A 126 -17.30 -5.58 15.52
N GLY A 127 -16.62 -4.71 14.77
CA GLY A 127 -17.12 -4.14 13.51
C GLY A 127 -16.02 -3.96 12.47
N ASP A 128 -16.29 -3.18 11.42
CA ASP A 128 -15.34 -2.92 10.33
C ASP A 128 -14.56 -1.61 10.55
N SER A 129 -14.19 -1.32 11.80
CA SER A 129 -13.48 -0.10 12.16
C SER A 129 -11.98 -0.20 11.88
N SER A 130 -11.49 0.57 10.91
CA SER A 130 -10.07 0.67 10.59
C SER A 130 -9.20 1.04 11.80
N ASN A 131 -9.64 2.00 12.60
CA ASN A 131 -8.92 2.45 13.80
C ASN A 131 -8.88 1.35 14.87
N GLU A 132 -9.95 0.57 15.01
CA GLU A 132 -9.97 -0.55 15.93
C GLU A 132 -9.03 -1.66 15.49
N ALA A 133 -9.04 -2.02 14.20
CA ALA A 133 -8.14 -3.01 13.62
C ALA A 133 -6.67 -2.63 13.83
N ILE A 134 -6.31 -1.37 13.59
CA ILE A 134 -4.94 -0.85 13.85
C ILE A 134 -4.60 -0.98 15.33
N ARG A 135 -5.48 -0.54 16.24
CA ARG A 135 -5.24 -0.65 17.69
C ARG A 135 -5.07 -2.09 18.15
N VAL A 136 -5.82 -3.03 17.56
CA VAL A 136 -5.73 -4.45 17.90
C VAL A 136 -4.45 -5.05 17.36
N ALA A 137 -4.07 -4.74 16.11
CA ALA A 137 -2.81 -5.17 15.53
C ALA A 137 -1.61 -4.72 16.37
N ARG A 138 -1.59 -3.46 16.83
CA ARG A 138 -0.55 -2.94 17.72
C ARG A 138 -0.46 -3.68 19.07
N ARG A 139 -1.57 -4.23 19.57
CA ARG A 139 -1.55 -5.04 20.80
C ARG A 139 -1.08 -6.47 20.55
N LEU A 140 -1.47 -7.05 19.41
CA LEU A 140 -1.12 -8.43 19.05
C LEU A 140 0.34 -8.55 18.61
N SER A 141 0.85 -7.56 17.90
CA SER A 141 2.25 -7.43 17.54
C SER A 141 2.75 -6.01 17.84
N PRO A 142 3.21 -5.75 19.08
CA PRO A 142 3.72 -4.43 19.45
C PRO A 142 5.06 -4.09 18.80
N ALA A 143 5.85 -5.10 18.42
CA ALA A 143 7.15 -4.90 17.79
C ALA A 143 7.03 -4.56 16.29
N PHE A 144 6.04 -5.12 15.59
CA PHE A 144 5.79 -4.83 14.18
C PHE A 144 4.31 -5.09 13.83
N PRO A 145 3.40 -4.14 14.11
CA PRO A 145 1.97 -4.33 13.89
C PRO A 145 1.65 -4.72 12.44
N GLY A 146 2.34 -4.06 11.50
CA GLY A 146 2.23 -4.31 10.07
C GLY A 146 2.42 -5.75 9.68
N GLU A 147 3.21 -6.57 10.40
CA GLU A 147 3.49 -7.96 10.02
C GLU A 147 2.21 -8.80 9.77
N LEU A 148 1.11 -8.41 10.41
CA LEU A 148 -0.19 -9.05 10.30
C LEU A 148 -0.93 -8.84 8.95
N ASP A 149 -0.57 -7.86 8.09
CA ASP A 149 -1.33 -7.72 6.82
C ASP A 149 -1.19 -8.93 5.93
N TRP A 150 0.03 -9.40 5.66
CA TRP A 150 0.23 -10.49 4.69
C TRP A 150 -0.50 -11.77 5.12
N PRO A 151 -0.41 -12.23 6.38
CA PRO A 151 -1.23 -13.34 6.87
C PRO A 151 -2.74 -13.07 6.75
N ALA A 152 -3.22 -11.89 7.17
CA ALA A 152 -4.65 -11.57 7.15
C ALA A 152 -5.21 -11.50 5.71
N TRP A 153 -4.47 -10.87 4.80
CA TRP A 153 -4.77 -10.81 3.38
C TRP A 153 -4.80 -12.21 2.77
N ARG A 154 -3.76 -13.02 3.01
CA ARG A 154 -3.69 -14.40 2.51
C ARG A 154 -4.85 -15.24 3.02
N ILE A 155 -5.18 -15.13 4.31
CA ILE A 155 -6.29 -15.86 4.91
C ILE A 155 -7.61 -15.43 4.28
N GLY A 156 -7.83 -14.12 4.17
CA GLY A 156 -9.03 -13.53 3.57
C GLY A 156 -9.17 -13.84 2.09
N GLN A 157 -8.07 -14.08 1.38
CA GLN A 157 -8.05 -14.42 -0.04
C GLN A 157 -8.25 -15.92 -0.27
N GLN A 158 -7.64 -16.80 0.53
CA GLN A 158 -7.59 -18.25 0.26
C GLN A 158 -8.67 -19.08 0.97
N TRP A 159 -9.17 -18.65 2.14
CA TRP A 159 -10.17 -19.42 2.89
C TRP A 159 -11.33 -18.57 3.39
N CYS A 160 -11.04 -17.42 4.02
CA CYS A 160 -12.04 -16.55 4.62
C CYS A 160 -12.65 -15.61 3.57
N HIS A 161 -13.24 -16.18 2.52
CA HIS A 161 -13.88 -15.43 1.45
C HIS A 161 -15.12 -14.67 1.94
N ALA A 162 -15.53 -13.61 1.22
CA ALA A 162 -16.71 -12.84 1.57
C ALA A 162 -17.97 -13.71 1.65
N LYS A 163 -18.13 -14.64 0.69
CA LYS A 163 -19.21 -15.63 0.61
C LYS A 163 -18.61 -17.03 0.67
N ALA A 164 -19.30 -17.96 1.34
CA ALA A 164 -18.90 -19.37 1.47
C ALA A 164 -17.42 -19.58 1.88
N PRO A 165 -17.01 -19.15 3.10
CA PRO A 165 -15.64 -19.36 3.55
C PRO A 165 -15.33 -20.85 3.76
N ASP A 166 -14.11 -21.27 3.39
CA ASP A 166 -13.61 -22.62 3.64
C ASP A 166 -13.07 -22.73 5.08
N CYS A 167 -13.98 -22.69 6.04
CA CYS A 167 -13.67 -22.80 7.47
C CYS A 167 -13.12 -24.18 7.86
N LEU A 168 -13.16 -25.21 7.02
CA LEU A 168 -12.57 -26.50 7.36
C LEU A 168 -11.06 -26.50 7.10
N ARG A 169 -10.60 -25.79 6.06
CA ARG A 169 -9.19 -25.71 5.70
C ARG A 169 -8.49 -24.43 6.16
N CYS A 170 -9.23 -23.48 6.73
CA CYS A 170 -8.67 -22.22 7.22
C CYS A 170 -7.69 -22.47 8.37
N PRO A 171 -6.49 -21.84 8.37
CA PRO A 171 -5.52 -22.01 9.46
C PRO A 171 -6.01 -21.44 10.80
N LEU A 172 -6.98 -20.51 10.80
CA LEU A 172 -7.54 -19.96 12.03
C LEU A 172 -8.67 -20.80 12.64
N THR A 173 -9.10 -21.89 11.99
CA THR A 173 -10.25 -22.70 12.44
C THR A 173 -10.21 -23.13 13.91
N PRO A 174 -9.05 -23.51 14.49
CA PRO A 174 -8.98 -23.90 15.89
C PRO A 174 -9.31 -22.77 16.89
N VAL A 175 -9.15 -21.50 16.49
CA VAL A 175 -9.24 -20.33 17.38
C VAL A 175 -10.24 -19.26 16.92
N CYS A 176 -10.83 -19.41 15.73
CA CYS A 176 -11.73 -18.43 15.14
C CYS A 176 -13.15 -18.53 15.72
N ASP A 177 -13.66 -17.41 16.23
CA ASP A 177 -15.04 -17.24 16.72
C ASP A 177 -16.11 -17.43 15.64
N LYS A 178 -15.75 -17.31 14.36
CA LYS A 178 -16.64 -17.41 13.19
C LYS A 178 -17.81 -16.40 13.25
N ARG A 179 -17.56 -15.16 13.70
CA ARG A 179 -18.57 -14.09 13.75
C ARG A 179 -18.95 -13.64 12.33
N ILE A 180 -20.08 -14.11 11.81
CA ILE A 180 -20.53 -13.85 10.42
C ILE A 180 -21.10 -12.44 10.27
#